data_AF-A0A0L0RZN2-F1
#
_entry.id   AF-A0A0L0RZN2-F1
#
_cell.length_a   1.000
_cell.length_b   1.000
_cell.length_c   1.000
_cell.angle_alpha   90.00
_cell.angle_beta   90.00
_cell.angle_gamma   90.00
#
_symmetry.space_group_name_H-M   'P 1'
#
loop_
_entity.id
_entity.type
_entity.pdbx_description
1 polymer ?
#
loop_
_entity_poly.entity_id
_entity_poly.type
_entity_poly.pdbx_seq_one_letter_code
_entity_poly.pdbx_strand_id
1 'polypeptide(L)' 'MPVRDYQINIVQNALFNNTLVSITTGLGKTLTAAVIMFNFYMWFPEGKIVFMAPTRPLVAQQQSACYKITGIPI' A
#
# COMPACT_ATOMS: atom_id res chain seq x y z
N MET A 1 -12.43 9.74 -3.49
CA MET A 1 -12.43 8.73 -4.55
C MET A 1 -13.49 7.69 -4.18
N PRO A 2 -14.30 7.15 -5.12
CA PRO A 2 -15.29 6.13 -4.78
C PRO A 2 -14.60 4.87 -4.23
N VAL A 3 -15.21 4.29 -3.20
CA VAL A 3 -14.81 3.01 -2.63
C VAL A 3 -15.06 1.92 -3.68
N ARG A 4 -14.07 1.05 -3.89
CA ARG A 4 -14.15 -0.05 -4.84
C ARG A 4 -14.05 -1.36 -4.10
N ASP A 5 -15.04 -2.23 -4.26
CA ASP A 5 -15.15 -3.48 -3.49
C ASP A 5 -13.95 -4.40 -3.67
N TYR A 6 -13.38 -4.47 -4.87
CA TYR A 6 -12.16 -5.26 -5.11
C TYR A 6 -10.97 -4.77 -4.28
N GLN A 7 -10.86 -3.45 -4.04
CA GLN A 7 -9.78 -2.90 -3.21
C GLN A 7 -10.00 -3.28 -1.74
N ILE A 8 -11.24 -3.24 -1.26
CA ILE A 8 -11.60 -3.69 0.10
C ILE A 8 -11.23 -5.16 0.27
N ASN A 9 -11.68 -6.03 -0.64
CA ASN A 9 -11.43 -7.47 -0.55
C ASN A 9 -9.93 -7.79 -0.56
N ILE A 10 -9.15 -7.11 -1.41
CA ILE A 10 -7.69 -7.28 -1.43
C ILE A 10 -7.07 -6.85 -0.11
N VAL A 11 -7.43 -5.68 0.41
CA VAL A 11 -6.90 -5.17 1.70
C VAL A 11 -7.24 -6.14 2.81
N GLN A 12 -8.51 -6.54 2.96
CA GLN A 12 -8.94 -7.47 4.00
C GLN A 12 -8.16 -8.79 3.96
N ASN A 13 -7.97 -9.37 2.78
CA ASN A 13 -7.17 -10.60 2.66
C ASN A 13 -5.69 -10.38 3.03
N ALA A 14 -5.09 -9.28 2.56
CA ALA A 14 -3.68 -8.99 2.77
C ALA A 14 -3.32 -8.59 4.21
N LEU A 15 -4.29 -8.15 5.01
CA LEU A 15 -4.07 -7.82 6.43
C LEU A 15 -3.91 -9.07 7.30
N PHE A 16 -4.46 -10.21 6.87
CA PHE A 16 -4.45 -11.45 7.66
C PHE A 16 -3.70 -12.60 7.00
N ASN A 17 -3.29 -12.47 5.74
CA ASN A 17 -2.62 -13.51 4.98
C ASN A 17 -1.50 -12.96 4.09
N ASN A 18 -0.45 -13.76 3.88
CA ASN A 18 0.54 -13.50 2.83
C ASN A 18 -0.15 -13.54 1.46
N THR A 19 -0.21 -12.39 0.78
CA THR A 19 -1.05 -12.21 -0.40
C THR A 19 -0.26 -11.66 -1.58
N LEU A 20 -0.30 -12.34 -2.72
CA LEU A 20 0.18 -11.82 -4.00
C LEU A 20 -1.00 -11.16 -4.75
N VAL A 21 -0.93 -9.84 -4.91
CA VAL A 21 -1.98 -9.07 -5.60
C VAL A 21 -1.62 -8.86 -7.07
N SER A 22 -2.41 -9.44 -7.98
CA SER A 22 -2.27 -9.23 -9.42
C SER A 22 -3.46 -8.46 -9.98
N ILE A 23 -3.28 -7.16 -10.22
CA ILE A 23 -4.27 -6.27 -10.82
C ILE A 23 -3.62 -5.42 -11.91
N THR A 24 -4.36 -4.99 -12.93
CA THR A 24 -3.85 -4.16 -14.03
C THR A 24 -3.50 -2.74 -13.57
N THR A 25 -2.65 -2.05 -14.33
CA THR A 25 -2.19 -0.68 -13.97
C THR A 25 -3.34 0.31 -14.16
N GLY A 26 -3.41 1.34 -13.32
CA GLY A 26 -4.53 2.30 -13.30
C GLY A 26 -5.68 1.92 -12.36
N LEU A 27 -5.71 0.70 -11.82
CA LEU A 27 -6.76 0.24 -10.88
C LEU A 27 -6.47 0.55 -9.39
N GLY A 28 -5.41 1.30 -9.09
CA GLY A 28 -5.10 1.76 -7.74
C GLY A 28 -4.30 0.78 -6.86
N LYS A 29 -3.28 0.10 -7.42
CA LYS A 29 -2.39 -0.77 -6.62
C LYS A 29 -1.68 0.00 -5.50
N THR A 30 -1.21 1.20 -5.82
CA THR A 30 -0.53 2.09 -4.85
C THR A 30 -1.44 2.46 -3.69
N LEU A 31 -2.71 2.77 -3.97
CA LEU A 31 -3.71 3.05 -2.92
C LEU A 31 -3.91 1.83 -2.02
N THR A 32 -4.06 0.65 -2.63
CA THR A 32 -4.25 -0.61 -1.91
C THR A 32 -3.05 -0.91 -1.00
N ALA A 33 -1.83 -0.81 -1.53
CA ALA A 33 -0.59 -0.99 -0.76
C ALA A 33 -0.46 0.05 0.36
N ALA A 34 -0.77 1.32 0.10
CA ALA A 34 -0.72 2.39 1.08
C ALA A 34 -1.66 2.12 2.27
N VAL A 35 -2.88 1.64 2.03
CA VAL A 35 -3.83 1.28 3.09
C VAL A 35 -3.32 0.10 3.92
N ILE A 36 -2.75 -0.93 3.28
CA ILE A 36 -2.16 -2.07 4.01
C ILE A 36 -1.01 -1.59 4.89
N MET A 37 -0.07 -0.82 4.33
CA MET A 37 1.06 -0.26 5.07
C MET A 37 0.61 0.60 6.26
N PHE A 38 -0.44 1.41 6.09
CA PHE A 38 -0.96 2.25 7.16
C PHE A 38 -1.55 1.43 8.32
N ASN A 39 -2.26 0.34 8.04
CA ASN A 39 -2.77 -0.54 9.09
C ASN A 39 -1.62 -1.19 9.87
N PHE A 40 -0.60 -1.72 9.17
CA PHE A 40 0.57 -2.29 9.84
C PHE A 40 1.36 -1.25 10.65
N TYR A 41 1.48 -0.03 10.15
CA TYR A 41 2.11 1.07 10.88
C TYR A 41 1.39 1.38 12.18
N MET A 42 0.05 1.38 12.18
CA MET A 42 -0.77 1.62 13.36
C MET A 42 -0.77 0.43 14.34
N TRP A 43 -0.77 -0.80 13.83
CA TRP A 43 -0.83 -2.01 14.66
C TRP A 43 0.50 -2.40 15.28
N PHE A 44 1.61 -2.08 14.61
CA PHE A 44 2.96 -2.45 15.05
C PHE A 44 3.86 -1.20 15.09
N PRO A 45 3.80 -0.41 16.17
CA PRO A 45 4.58 0.84 16.28
C PRO A 45 6.10 0.67 16.15
N GLU A 46 6.63 -0.49 16.56
CA GLU A 46 8.05 -0.85 16.41
C GLU A 46 8.34 -1.68 15.15
N GLY A 47 7.29 -2.03 14.41
CA GLY A 47 7.37 -2.80 13.18
C GLY A 47 8.05 -2.01 12.06
N LYS A 48 8.70 -2.73 11.14
CA LYS A 48 9.35 -2.14 9.97
C LYS A 48 8.62 -2.57 8.71
N ILE A 49 8.36 -1.61 7.82
CA ILE A 49 7.70 -1.83 6.55
C ILE A 49 8.70 -1.50 5.44
N VAL A 50 8.89 -2.43 4.48
CA VAL A 50 9.81 -2.25 3.36
C VAL A 50 9.02 -2.22 2.06
N PHE A 51 9.10 -1.12 1.33
CA PHE A 51 8.54 -0.97 -0.01
C PHE A 51 9.63 -1.08 -1.07
N MET A 52 9.51 -2.02 -2.01
CA MET A 52 10.50 -2.26 -3.05
C MET A 52 9.93 -1.95 -4.44
N ALA A 53 10.74 -1.32 -5.28
CA ALA A 53 10.45 -1.09 -6.69
C ALA A 53 11.74 -1.29 -7.52
N PRO A 54 11.64 -1.62 -8.81
CA PRO A 54 12.79 -2.03 -9.60
C PRO A 54 13.78 -0.91 -9.92
N THR A 55 13.37 0.36 -9.81
CA THR A 55 14.23 1.51 -10.12
C THR A 55 14.05 2.64 -9.12
N ARG A 56 15.11 3.46 -8.92
CA ARG A 56 15.07 4.62 -8.02
C ARG A 56 13.96 5.62 -8.34
N PRO A 57 13.67 5.99 -9.61
CA PRO A 57 12.56 6.89 -9.93
C PRO A 57 11.20 6.32 -9.54
N LEU A 58 10.99 5.01 -9.69
CA LEU A 58 9.74 4.37 -9.28
C LEU A 58 9.60 4.36 -7.75
N VAL A 59 10.68 4.11 -7.00
CA VAL A 59 10.65 4.23 -5.53
C VAL A 59 10.20 5.63 -5.11
N ALA A 60 10.84 6.68 -5.66
CA ALA A 60 10.50 8.06 -5.32
C ALA A 60 9.04 8.42 -5.68
N GLN A 61 8.53 7.93 -6.80
CA GLN A 61 7.15 8.15 -7.21
C GLN A 61 6.16 7.50 -6.24
N GLN A 62 6.37 6.23 -5.90
CA GLN A 62 5.49 5.51 -4.98
C GLN A 62 5.58 6.07 -3.56
N GLN A 63 6.77 6.46 -3.12
CA GLN A 63 7.01 7.14 -1.85
C GLN A 63 6.19 8.42 -1.74
N SER A 64 6.25 9.31 -2.73
CA SER A 64 5.46 10.55 -2.74
C SER A 64 3.95 10.26 -2.75
N ALA A 65 3.52 9.25 -3.52
CA ALA A 65 2.11 8.86 -3.57
C ALA A 65 1.60 8.30 -2.23
N CYS A 66 2.36 7.42 -1.59
CA CYS A 66 2.01 6.86 -0.28
C CYS A 66 1.93 7.97 0.78
N TYR A 67 2.93 8.84 0.86
CA TYR A 67 2.94 9.95 1.82
C TYR A 67 1.71 10.86 1.68
N LYS A 68 1.33 11.22 0.44
CA LYS A 68 0.13 12.02 0.18
C LYS A 68 -1.18 11.35 0.61
N ILE A 69 -1.21 10.02 0.64
CA ILE A 69 -2.42 9.24 0.99
C ILE A 69 -2.50 9.02 2.51
N THR A 70 -1.39 8.64 3.14
CA THR A 70 -1.40 8.10 4.52
C THR A 70 -0.78 9.03 5.55
N GLY A 71 0.05 9.99 5.13
CA GLY A 71 0.81 10.86 6.03
C GLY A 71 1.91 10.15 6.83
N ILE A 72 2.18 8.86 6.57
CA ILE A 72 3.25 8.11 7.25
C ILE A 72 4.59 8.80 6.95
N PRO A 73 5.36 9.21 7.98
CA PRO A 73 6.65 9.84 7.77
C PRO A 73 7.61 8.87 7.06
N ILE A 74 8.42 9.43 6.17
CA ILE A 74 9.36 8.67 5.34
C ILE A 74 10.75 8.68 5.97
#